data_AF-X0XM74-F1
#
_entry.id   AF-X0XM74-F1
#
_cell.length_a   1.000
_cell.length_b   1.000
_cell.length_c   1.000
_cell.angle_alpha   90.00
_cell.angle_beta   90.00
_cell.angle_gamma   90.00
#
_symmetry.space_group_name_H-M   'P 1'
#
loop_
_entity.id
_entity.type
_entity.pdbx_description
1 polymer ?
#
loop_
_entity_poly.entity_id
_entity_poly.type
_entity_poly.pdbx_seq_one_letter_code
_entity_poly.pdbx_strand_id
1 'polypeptide(L)'
;DGANKFGTSPIGQAYGVSVSSRMIPVLNNIDGFIRQFAYPFPSQKITLSSEWGSSENARFFTSEQGSISSKTSLLGNDIANCFFQGLESHKFTAQEGMWSQIIHHKPGTGNDPAELRHTLAAKMRQGQAITNDLWMVNLRSSGIGIAA
;
A
#
# COMPACT_ATOMS: atom_id res chain seq x y z
N ASP A 1 18.35 -1.74 28.43
CA ASP A 1 17.88 -2.96 29.10
C ASP A 1 16.81 -3.59 28.22
N GLY A 2 16.94 -4.89 27.89
CA GLY A 2 16.09 -5.59 26.92
C GLY A 2 16.72 -5.74 25.53
N ALA A 3 17.58 -6.75 25.40
CA ALA A 3 18.31 -7.18 24.22
C ALA A 3 17.51 -7.15 22.92
N ASN A 4 18.17 -6.69 21.84
CA ASN A 4 17.81 -7.07 20.48
C ASN A 4 17.66 -8.61 20.43
N LYS A 5 16.41 -9.08 20.40
CA LYS A 5 16.07 -10.49 20.28
C LYS A 5 16.54 -10.96 18.90
N PHE A 6 16.93 -12.21 18.75
CA PHE A 6 17.20 -12.76 17.41
C PHE A 6 15.95 -12.55 16.53
N GLY A 7 16.13 -11.87 15.39
CA GLY A 7 15.03 -11.40 14.52
C GLY A 7 14.63 -9.91 14.70
N THR A 8 15.34 -9.12 15.52
CA THR A 8 15.05 -7.68 15.74
C THR A 8 15.89 -6.71 14.90
N SER A 9 16.52 -7.18 13.82
CA SER A 9 17.10 -6.21 12.87
C SER A 9 15.98 -5.30 12.37
N PRO A 10 16.21 -3.98 12.25
CA PRO A 10 15.30 -3.13 11.51
C PRO A 10 15.06 -3.80 10.16
N ILE A 11 13.80 -3.95 9.72
CA ILE A 11 13.50 -4.47 8.39
C ILE A 11 14.34 -3.62 7.45
N GLY A 12 15.34 -4.25 6.80
CA GLY A 12 16.35 -3.57 6.03
C GLY A 12 15.75 -2.84 4.84
N GLN A 13 16.59 -2.43 3.89
CA GLN A 13 16.05 -2.00 2.60
C GLN A 13 15.23 -3.17 2.01
N ALA A 14 13.93 -2.94 1.88
CA ALA A 14 12.95 -3.95 1.55
C ALA A 14 12.11 -3.45 0.38
N TYR A 15 11.66 -4.39 -0.45
CA TYR A 15 10.71 -4.11 -1.50
C TYR A 15 9.36 -3.76 -0.89
N GLY A 16 8.71 -2.74 -1.46
CA GLY A 16 7.32 -2.44 -1.13
C GLY A 16 6.40 -3.34 -1.93
N VAL A 17 5.46 -4.01 -1.28
CA VAL A 17 4.52 -4.91 -1.95
C VAL A 17 3.10 -4.42 -1.72
N SER A 18 2.43 -3.99 -2.78
CA SER A 18 1.02 -3.59 -2.72
C SER A 18 0.12 -4.78 -3.06
N VAL A 19 -0.79 -5.12 -2.14
CA VAL A 19 -1.69 -6.27 -2.27
C VAL A 19 -3.11 -5.95 -1.79
N SER A 20 -4.08 -6.79 -2.16
CA SER A 20 -5.44 -6.70 -1.62
C SER A 20 -5.51 -7.17 -0.17
N SER A 21 -6.40 -6.57 0.64
CA SER A 21 -6.73 -7.04 1.99
C SER A 21 -7.21 -8.49 2.03
N ARG A 22 -7.74 -9.02 0.91
CA ARG A 22 -8.09 -10.45 0.78
C ARG A 22 -6.89 -11.40 0.87
N MET A 23 -5.65 -10.89 0.72
CA MET A 23 -4.43 -11.67 0.94
C MET A 23 -4.05 -11.86 2.41
N ILE A 24 -4.66 -11.14 3.35
CA ILE A 24 -4.27 -11.16 4.77
C ILE A 24 -4.18 -12.59 5.35
N PRO A 25 -5.15 -13.51 5.12
CA PRO A 25 -5.03 -14.87 5.63
C PRO A 25 -3.82 -15.63 5.08
N VAL A 26 -3.51 -15.41 3.79
CA VAL A 26 -2.36 -16.02 3.12
C VAL A 26 -1.05 -15.46 3.67
N LEU A 27 -0.96 -14.14 3.84
CA LEU A 27 0.23 -13.49 4.40
C LEU A 27 0.52 -13.98 5.82
N ASN A 28 -0.50 -14.13 6.65
CA ASN A 28 -0.35 -14.63 8.02
C ASN A 28 0.11 -16.09 8.11
N ASN A 29 -0.02 -16.86 7.01
CA ASN A 29 0.43 -18.24 6.92
C ASN A 29 1.82 -18.38 6.27
N ILE A 30 2.46 -17.27 5.87
CA ILE A 30 3.84 -17.30 5.39
C ILE A 30 4.78 -17.55 6.57
N ASP A 31 5.67 -18.52 6.44
CA ASP A 31 6.68 -18.79 7.46
C ASP A 31 7.61 -17.58 7.63
N GLY A 32 7.90 -17.24 8.89
CA GLY A 32 8.67 -16.03 9.22
C GLY A 32 7.95 -14.70 8.94
N PHE A 33 6.64 -14.68 8.68
CA PHE A 33 5.89 -13.42 8.57
C PHE A 33 5.78 -12.70 9.92
N ILE A 34 6.28 -11.46 9.95
CA ILE A 34 6.23 -10.60 11.13
C ILE A 34 5.14 -9.55 10.90
N ARG A 35 4.12 -9.56 11.76
CA ARG A 35 3.07 -8.54 11.75
C ARG A 35 3.60 -7.19 12.22
N GLN A 36 3.01 -6.10 11.72
CA GLN A 36 3.42 -4.73 12.07
C GLN A 36 3.57 -4.48 13.58
N PHE A 37 2.64 -4.98 14.39
CA PHE A 37 2.68 -4.81 15.85
C PHE A 37 3.83 -5.58 16.54
N ALA A 38 4.37 -6.60 15.87
CA ALA A 38 5.47 -7.40 16.37
C ALA A 38 6.85 -6.82 15.98
N TYR A 39 6.88 -5.72 15.23
CA TYR A 39 8.13 -5.05 14.86
C TYR A 39 8.87 -4.54 16.10
N PRO A 40 10.21 -4.58 16.12
CA PRO A 40 10.96 -4.02 17.24
C PRO A 40 10.79 -2.50 17.31
N PHE A 41 10.67 -1.97 18.52
CA PHE A 41 10.72 -0.52 18.75
C PHE A 41 12.11 0.03 18.37
N PRO A 42 12.23 1.21 17.72
CA PRO A 42 11.19 2.20 17.40
C PRO A 42 10.54 2.01 16.01
N SER A 43 10.87 0.95 15.26
CA SER A 43 10.44 0.76 13.87
C SER A 43 8.93 0.82 13.68
N GLN A 44 8.16 0.38 14.68
CA GLN A 44 6.69 0.51 14.72
C GLN A 44 6.21 1.94 14.44
N LYS A 45 6.92 2.97 14.92
CA LYS A 45 6.53 4.39 14.78
C LYS A 45 6.75 4.96 13.38
N ILE A 46 7.54 4.29 12.54
CA ILE A 46 7.96 4.78 11.21
C ILE A 46 7.20 4.02 10.10
N THR A 47 6.36 3.05 10.46
CA THR A 47 5.56 2.28 9.50
C THR A 47 4.39 3.08 8.95
N LEU A 48 3.98 2.73 7.73
CA LEU A 48 2.76 3.29 7.13
C LEU A 48 1.52 2.62 7.73
N SER A 49 0.41 3.34 7.82
CA SER A 49 -0.85 2.80 8.36
C SER A 49 -1.43 1.67 7.51
N SER A 50 -1.09 1.63 6.21
CA SER A 50 -1.48 0.57 5.29
C SER A 50 -0.59 -0.67 5.36
N GLU A 51 0.51 -0.63 6.11
CA GLU A 51 1.45 -1.74 6.26
C GLU A 51 0.85 -2.81 7.17
N TRP A 52 0.71 -4.03 6.66
CA TRP A 52 0.20 -5.16 7.44
C TRP A 52 1.31 -5.91 8.18
N GLY A 53 2.45 -6.06 7.52
CA GLY A 53 3.59 -6.80 8.03
C GLY A 53 4.67 -7.02 6.97
N SER A 54 5.65 -7.84 7.30
CA SER A 54 6.82 -8.11 6.45
C SER A 54 7.21 -9.57 6.53
N SER A 55 7.82 -10.06 5.45
CA SER A 55 8.53 -11.33 5.42
C SER A 55 9.85 -11.09 4.71
N GLU A 56 10.96 -11.50 5.33
CA GLU A 56 12.32 -11.27 4.85
C GLU A 56 12.57 -9.82 4.38
N ASN A 57 12.80 -9.64 3.07
CA ASN A 57 13.11 -8.37 2.42
C ASN A 57 11.89 -7.73 1.73
N ALA A 58 10.67 -8.06 2.15
CA ALA A 58 9.43 -7.54 1.58
C ALA A 58 8.50 -6.98 2.67
N ARG A 59 7.96 -5.78 2.43
CA ARG A 59 6.93 -5.13 3.26
C ARG A 59 5.60 -5.12 2.54
N PHE A 60 4.56 -5.61 3.18
CA PHE A 60 3.25 -5.80 2.57
C PHE A 60 2.30 -4.68 2.99
N PHE A 61 1.83 -3.93 2.00
CA PHE A 61 0.82 -2.89 2.14
C PHE A 61 -0.51 -3.41 1.60
N THR A 62 -1.53 -3.42 2.45
CA THR A 62 -2.85 -3.98 2.13
C THR A 62 -3.86 -2.87 1.86
N SER A 63 -4.69 -3.03 0.84
CA SER A 63 -5.82 -2.14 0.53
C SER A 63 -7.04 -2.95 0.09
N GLU A 64 -8.25 -2.50 0.45
CA GLU A 64 -9.49 -3.11 -0.01
C GLU A 64 -9.70 -2.95 -1.52
N GLN A 65 -9.15 -1.88 -2.11
CA GLN A 65 -9.18 -1.62 -3.55
C GLN A 65 -8.04 -2.34 -4.32
N GLY A 66 -7.47 -3.38 -3.74
CA GLY A 66 -6.39 -4.15 -4.36
C GLY A 66 -6.85 -4.92 -5.61
N SER A 67 -5.93 -5.13 -6.55
CA SER A 67 -6.21 -5.80 -7.83
C SER A 67 -6.37 -7.31 -7.67
N ILE A 68 -7.54 -7.81 -8.07
CA ILE A 68 -7.89 -9.24 -8.06
C ILE A 68 -8.51 -9.63 -9.41
N SER A 69 -8.09 -10.77 -9.94
CA SER A 69 -8.75 -11.44 -11.05
C SER A 69 -9.63 -12.57 -10.51
N SER A 70 -10.95 -12.41 -10.62
CA SER A 70 -11.91 -13.38 -10.08
C SER A 70 -11.90 -14.71 -10.85
N LYS A 71 -11.97 -15.83 -10.13
CA LYS A 71 -12.12 -17.21 -10.69
C LYS A 71 -11.18 -17.56 -11.84
N THR A 72 -9.96 -17.02 -11.82
CA THR A 72 -8.99 -17.16 -12.92
C THR A 72 -8.02 -18.32 -12.70
N SER A 73 -7.98 -18.92 -11.51
CA SER A 73 -7.11 -20.08 -11.26
C SER A 73 -7.68 -21.38 -11.86
N LEU A 74 -6.82 -22.39 -12.04
CA LEU A 74 -7.21 -23.72 -12.53
C LEU A 74 -8.30 -24.39 -11.66
N LEU A 75 -8.35 -24.06 -10.37
CA LEU A 75 -9.33 -24.57 -9.40
C LEU A 75 -10.52 -23.61 -9.20
N GLY A 76 -10.63 -22.54 -9.99
CA GLY A 76 -11.71 -21.55 -9.88
C GLY A 76 -11.56 -20.55 -8.73
N ASN A 77 -10.38 -20.48 -8.11
CA ASN A 77 -10.08 -19.49 -7.06
C ASN A 77 -9.75 -18.12 -7.67
N ASP A 78 -9.86 -17.10 -6.83
CA ASP A 78 -9.45 -15.75 -7.18
C ASP A 78 -7.92 -15.64 -7.15
N ILE A 79 -7.39 -14.82 -8.06
CA ILE A 79 -5.95 -14.55 -8.15
C ILE A 79 -5.71 -13.10 -7.74
N ALA A 80 -4.94 -12.89 -6.67
CA ALA A 80 -4.42 -11.56 -6.35
C ALA A 80 -3.22 -11.22 -7.20
N ASN A 81 -3.16 -9.96 -7.63
CA ASN A 81 -1.95 -9.35 -8.15
C ASN A 81 -1.18 -8.71 -6.99
N CYS A 82 0.07 -9.12 -6.82
CA CYS A 82 0.98 -8.62 -5.80
C CYS A 82 2.08 -7.82 -6.50
N PHE A 83 2.01 -6.50 -6.40
CA PHE A 83 2.98 -5.62 -7.07
C PHE A 83 4.17 -5.36 -6.17
N PHE A 84 5.32 -5.93 -6.53
CA PHE A 84 6.61 -5.67 -5.91
C PHE A 84 7.22 -4.43 -6.53
N GLN A 85 7.68 -3.52 -5.66
CA GLN A 85 8.20 -2.22 -6.02
C GLN A 85 9.63 -2.09 -5.49
N GLY A 86 10.58 -1.94 -6.41
CA GLY A 86 11.95 -1.54 -6.10
C GLY A 86 12.03 -0.09 -5.65
N LEU A 87 13.19 0.27 -5.08
CA LEU A 87 13.49 1.65 -4.71
C LEU A 87 13.32 2.57 -5.93
N GLU A 88 12.70 3.73 -5.73
CA GLU A 88 12.46 4.73 -6.79
C GLU A 88 11.60 4.29 -7.98
N SER A 89 11.01 3.09 -7.98
CA SER A 89 10.18 2.54 -9.09
C SER A 89 9.01 3.44 -9.53
N HIS A 90 8.49 4.25 -8.62
CA HIS A 90 7.49 5.26 -8.89
C HIS A 90 7.84 6.55 -8.15
N LYS A 91 7.42 7.67 -8.71
CA LYS A 91 7.61 8.98 -8.09
C LYS A 91 6.36 9.84 -8.24
N PHE A 92 6.24 10.77 -7.30
CA PHE A 92 5.34 11.90 -7.46
C PHE A 92 6.01 12.94 -8.35
N THR A 93 5.25 13.43 -9.32
CA THR A 93 5.66 14.52 -10.20
C THR A 93 4.73 15.70 -9.97
N ALA A 94 5.33 16.88 -9.79
CA ALA A 94 4.57 18.12 -9.77
C ALA A 94 4.00 18.31 -11.17
N GLN A 95 2.67 18.35 -11.29
CA GLN A 95 2.03 18.61 -12.56
C GLN A 95 1.94 20.12 -12.75
N GLU A 96 2.53 20.62 -13.83
CA GLU A 96 2.43 22.03 -14.21
C GLU A 96 0.98 22.36 -14.63
N GLY A 97 0.47 23.53 -14.22
CA GLY A 97 -0.85 24.02 -14.62
C GLY A 97 -1.89 24.19 -13.51
N MET A 98 -1.63 23.76 -12.27
CA MET A 98 -2.40 24.18 -11.09
C MET A 98 -1.53 24.21 -9.84
N TRP A 99 -1.52 25.34 -9.14
CA TRP A 99 -0.97 25.46 -7.80
C TRP A 99 -1.96 24.90 -6.77
N SER A 100 -1.46 24.43 -5.62
CA SER A 100 -2.33 23.99 -4.53
C SER A 100 -3.15 25.18 -4.03
N GLN A 101 -4.46 25.14 -4.24
CA GLN A 101 -5.35 26.24 -3.85
C GLN A 101 -6.12 25.86 -2.61
N ILE A 102 -6.06 26.74 -1.61
CA ILE A 102 -6.98 26.72 -0.48
C ILE A 102 -8.27 27.39 -0.95
N ILE A 103 -9.35 26.63 -0.84
CA ILE A 103 -10.73 27.04 -1.08
C ILE A 103 -11.29 27.48 0.27
N HIS A 104 -11.54 28.78 0.42
CA HIS A 104 -12.21 29.34 1.59
C HIS A 104 -13.33 30.25 1.08
N HIS A 105 -14.56 29.76 1.16
CA HIS A 105 -15.78 30.52 0.88
C HIS A 105 -16.97 29.76 1.46
N LYS A 106 -18.13 30.43 1.55
CA LYS A 106 -19.33 29.82 2.14
C LYS A 106 -19.73 28.56 1.34
N PRO A 107 -20.18 27.48 2.00
CA PRO A 107 -20.68 26.30 1.31
C PRO A 107 -21.78 26.67 0.31
N GLY A 108 -21.72 26.12 -0.90
CA GLY A 108 -22.71 26.36 -1.95
C GLY A 108 -22.37 27.48 -2.94
N THR A 109 -21.17 28.05 -2.87
CA THR A 109 -20.76 29.15 -3.77
C THR A 109 -20.39 28.67 -5.18
N GLY A 110 -20.07 27.39 -5.36
CA GLY A 110 -19.80 26.79 -6.67
C GLY A 110 -20.19 25.32 -6.77
N ASN A 111 -19.90 24.71 -7.92
CA ASN A 111 -20.41 23.38 -8.29
C ASN A 111 -19.46 22.23 -7.95
N ASP A 112 -18.25 22.53 -7.46
CA ASP A 112 -17.29 21.48 -7.07
C ASP A 112 -17.72 20.88 -5.72
N PRO A 113 -17.63 19.54 -5.50
CA PRO A 113 -18.06 18.92 -4.25
C PRO A 113 -17.36 19.48 -3.01
N ALA A 114 -16.13 19.96 -3.14
CA ALA A 114 -15.40 20.62 -2.07
C ALA A 114 -16.01 21.98 -1.69
N GLU A 115 -16.50 22.75 -2.67
CA GLU A 115 -17.15 24.06 -2.48
C GLU A 115 -18.60 23.92 -1.99
N LEU A 116 -19.24 22.78 -2.26
CA LEU A 116 -20.61 22.49 -1.82
C LEU A 116 -20.69 22.03 -0.34
N ARG A 117 -19.67 21.33 0.16
CA ARG A 117 -19.75 20.60 1.43
C ARG A 117 -18.97 21.22 2.58
N HIS A 118 -18.00 22.09 2.30
CA HIS A 118 -17.07 22.58 3.31
C HIS A 118 -16.78 24.08 3.17
N THR A 119 -16.64 24.75 4.32
CA THR A 119 -16.26 26.18 4.40
C THR A 119 -14.78 26.41 4.12
N LEU A 120 -13.97 25.36 4.28
CA LEU A 120 -12.54 25.32 4.00
C LEU A 120 -12.19 23.97 3.36
N ALA A 121 -11.56 24.00 2.20
CA ALA A 121 -11.03 22.84 1.50
C ALA A 121 -9.68 23.18 0.85
N ALA A 122 -8.89 22.19 0.48
CA ALA A 122 -7.69 22.37 -0.32
C ALA A 122 -7.77 21.49 -1.55
N LYS A 123 -7.49 22.05 -2.73
CA LYS A 123 -7.33 21.29 -3.96
C LYS A 123 -5.86 21.31 -4.39
N MET A 124 -5.36 20.15 -4.77
CA MET A 124 -4.01 19.96 -5.27
C MET A 124 -4.05 19.00 -6.46
N ARG A 125 -3.17 19.22 -7.43
CA ARG A 125 -2.94 18.27 -8.52
C ARG A 125 -1.59 17.62 -8.32
N GLN A 126 -1.57 16.31 -8.45
CA GLN A 126 -0.38 15.50 -8.30
C GLN A 126 -0.34 14.47 -9.42
N GLY A 127 0.76 14.46 -10.17
CA GLY A 127 1.04 13.42 -11.14
C GLY A 127 1.75 12.24 -10.46
N GLN A 128 1.39 11.03 -10.84
CA GLN A 128 2.11 9.82 -10.44
C GLN A 128 2.74 9.22 -11.70
N ALA A 129 4.03 8.92 -11.64
CA ALA A 129 4.75 8.35 -12.77
C ALA A 129 5.55 7.12 -12.32
N ILE A 130 5.49 6.07 -13.13
CA ILE A 130 6.43 4.94 -13.06
C ILE A 130 7.72 5.41 -13.71
N THR A 131 8.81 5.37 -12.98
CA THR A 131 10.13 5.84 -13.44
C THR A 131 10.88 4.75 -14.16
N ASN A 132 10.71 3.51 -13.71
CA ASN A 132 11.32 2.32 -14.24
C ASN A 132 10.37 1.14 -14.05
N ASP A 133 9.79 0.68 -15.16
CA ASP A 133 8.84 -0.43 -15.19
C ASP A 133 9.52 -1.78 -14.88
N LEU A 134 10.82 -1.94 -15.19
CA LEU A 134 11.61 -3.13 -14.83
C LEU A 134 11.72 -3.32 -13.31
N TRP A 135 11.53 -2.27 -12.52
CA TRP A 135 11.59 -2.33 -11.05
C TRP A 135 10.21 -2.51 -10.42
N MET A 136 9.17 -2.72 -11.24
CA MET A 136 7.83 -3.09 -10.82
C MET A 136 7.48 -4.47 -11.37
N VAL A 137 7.38 -5.46 -10.48
CA VAL A 137 7.06 -6.83 -10.88
C VAL A 137 5.71 -7.23 -10.29
N ASN A 138 4.80 -7.70 -11.15
CA ASN A 138 3.55 -8.28 -10.71
C ASN A 138 3.72 -9.80 -10.51
N LEU A 139 3.64 -10.25 -9.26
CA LEU A 139 3.53 -11.66 -8.92
C LEU A 139 2.07 -12.02 -8.68
N ARG A 140 1.60 -13.13 -9.27
CA ARG A 140 0.22 -13.57 -9.15
C ARG A 140 0.11 -14.69 -8.11
N SER A 141 -0.81 -14.55 -7.15
CA SER A 141 -1.02 -15.54 -6.09
C SER A 141 -2.44 -16.13 -6.13
N SER A 142 -2.53 -17.46 -6.18
CA SER A 142 -3.79 -18.22 -6.32
C SER A 142 -4.35 -18.78 -5.00
N GLY A 143 -3.92 -18.24 -3.86
CA GLY A 143 -4.33 -18.68 -2.52
C GLY A 143 -5.59 -18.01 -1.97
N ILE A 144 -6.24 -17.11 -2.72
CA ILE A 144 -7.46 -16.42 -2.29
C ILE A 144 -8.68 -17.24 -2.75
N GLY A 145 -9.11 -18.17 -1.91
CA GLY A 145 -10.38 -18.88 -2.08
C GLY A 145 -11.20 -18.80 -0.80
N ILE A 146 -12.53 -18.87 -0.93
CA ILE A 146 -13.38 -19.20 0.22
C ILE A 146 -13.04 -20.66 0.56
N ALA A 147 -12.61 -20.93 1.78
CA ALA A 147 -12.49 -22.30 2.27
C ALA A 147 -13.86 -22.97 2.10
N ALA A 148 -13.91 -24.04 1.31
CA ALA A 148 -15.05 -24.94 1.28
C ALA A 148 -15.16 -25.68 2.62
#